data_AF-A0A7X4HXR5-F1
#
_entry.id   AF-A0A7X4HXR5-F1
#
_cell.length_a   1.000
_cell.length_b   1.000
_cell.length_c   1.000
_cell.angle_alpha   90.00
_cell.angle_beta   90.00
_cell.angle_gamma   90.00
#
_symmetry.space_group_name_H-M   'P 1'
#
loop_
_entity.id
_entity.type
_entity.pdbx_description
1 polymer ?
#
loop_
_entity_poly.entity_id
_entity_poly.type
_entity_poly.pdbx_seq_one_letter_code
_entity_poly.pdbx_strand_id
1 'polypeptide(L)' 'MSAQDLANTLHRMYETAVDGQKVTMIHLFGIKYSDEIAACGASPSEIVRMASLPQSYGTEVNKGRNLARFVTVKRG' A
#
# COMPACT_ATOMS: atom_id res chain seq x y z
N MET A 1 0.20 6.16 11.74
CA MET A 1 1.44 5.43 11.41
C MET A 1 2.42 6.40 10.79
N SER A 2 3.72 6.23 11.00
CA SER A 2 4.73 7.02 10.26
C SER A 2 4.86 6.52 8.82
N ALA A 3 5.47 7.31 7.93
CA ALA A 3 5.78 6.87 6.58
C ALA A 3 6.68 5.61 6.56
N GLN A 4 7.58 5.48 7.54
CA GLN A 4 8.45 4.30 7.67
C GLN A 4 7.65 3.06 8.11
N ASP A 5 6.68 3.19 9.01
CA ASP A 5 5.83 2.06 9.42
C ASP A 5 4.98 1.54 8.24
N LEU A 6 4.49 2.47 7.42
CA LEU A 6 3.74 2.16 6.20
C LEU A 6 4.63 1.47 5.17
N ALA A 7 5.86 1.95 4.97
CA ALA A 7 6.84 1.33 4.08
C ALA A 7 7.19 -0.10 4.52
N ASN A 8 7.46 -0.30 5.81
CA ASN A 8 7.75 -1.63 6.38
C ASN A 8 6.54 -2.58 6.23
N THR A 9 5.33 -2.05 6.38
CA THR A 9 4.09 -2.83 6.22
C THR A 9 3.84 -3.21 4.77
N LEU A 10 4.04 -2.27 3.84
CA LEU A 10 3.96 -2.52 2.40
C LEU A 10 4.97 -3.58 1.96
N HIS A 11 6.23 -3.45 2.38
CA HIS A 11 7.29 -4.41 2.09
C HIS A 11 6.92 -5.81 2.58
N ARG A 12 6.46 -5.93 3.83
CA ARG A 12 6.01 -7.20 4.39
C ARG A 12 4.85 -7.80 3.59
N MET A 13 3.83 -7.00 3.26
CA MET A 13 2.69 -7.47 2.47
C MET A 13 3.08 -7.95 1.07
N TYR A 14 4.10 -7.33 0.47
CA TYR A 14 4.66 -7.73 -0.82
C TYR A 14 5.46 -9.04 -0.73
N GLU A 15 6.33 -9.18 0.28
CA GLU A 15 7.18 -10.36 0.46
C GLU A 15 6.39 -11.60 0.90
N THR A 16 5.37 -11.43 1.74
CA THR A 16 4.52 -12.55 2.19
C THR A 16 3.34 -12.82 1.26
N ALA A 17 3.25 -12.12 0.13
CA ALA A 17 2.19 -12.37 -0.85
C ALA A 17 2.38 -13.76 -1.48
N VAL A 18 1.27 -14.47 -1.69
CA VAL A 18 1.27 -15.67 -2.54
C VAL A 18 1.78 -15.30 -3.93
N ASP A 19 2.49 -16.23 -4.59
CA ASP A 19 2.99 -16.03 -5.95
C ASP A 19 1.88 -15.55 -6.90
N GLY A 20 2.22 -14.53 -7.70
CA GLY A 20 1.26 -13.86 -8.58
C GLY A 20 0.34 -12.84 -7.90
N GLN A 21 0.30 -12.77 -6.56
CA GLN A 21 -0.57 -11.85 -5.82
C GLN A 21 0.12 -10.59 -5.27
N LYS A 22 1.43 -10.41 -5.54
CA LYS A 22 2.20 -9.25 -5.07
C LYS A 22 1.54 -7.91 -5.37
N VAL A 23 1.11 -7.69 -6.61
CA VAL A 23 0.42 -6.43 -7.01
C VAL A 23 -0.97 -6.32 -6.36
N THR A 24 -1.67 -7.44 -6.19
CA THR A 24 -2.97 -7.47 -5.49
C THR A 24 -2.80 -7.03 -4.03
N MET A 25 -1.73 -7.47 -3.36
CA MET A 25 -1.41 -7.05 -2.00
C MET A 25 -1.03 -5.57 -1.92
N ILE A 26 -0.38 -5.02 -2.94
CA ILE A 26 -0.09 -3.57 -3.03
C ILE A 26 -1.39 -2.76 -3.13
N HIS A 27 -2.36 -3.22 -3.93
CA HIS A 27 -3.69 -2.60 -3.97
C HIS A 27 -4.43 -2.69 -2.65
N LEU A 28 -4.42 -3.89 -2.03
CA LEU A 28 -5.04 -4.11 -0.73
C LEU A 28 -4.41 -3.24 0.36
N PHE A 29 -3.09 -3.04 0.32
CA PHE A 29 -2.38 -2.11 1.20
C PHE A 29 -2.94 -0.68 1.03
N GLY A 30 -3.04 -0.20 -0.21
CA GLY A 30 -3.58 1.14 -0.49
C GLY A 30 -5.01 1.31 0.03
N ILE A 31 -5.85 0.28 -0.08
CA ILE A 31 -7.23 0.30 0.45
C ILE A 31 -7.22 0.32 1.98
N LYS A 32 -6.47 -0.61 2.59
CA LYS A 32 -6.48 -0.85 4.04
C LYS A 32 -5.88 0.30 4.85
N TYR A 33 -4.86 0.96 4.32
CA TYR A 33 -4.12 2.02 5.01
C TYR A 33 -4.37 3.41 4.40
N SER A 34 -5.52 3.61 3.74
CA SER A 34 -5.79 4.84 2.99
C SER A 34 -5.75 6.11 3.85
N ASP A 35 -6.29 6.04 5.08
CA ASP A 35 -6.31 7.12 6.05
C ASP A 35 -4.91 7.40 6.61
N GLU A 36 -4.15 6.35 6.95
CA GLU A 36 -2.79 6.49 7.45
C GLU A 36 -1.85 7.06 6.38
N ILE A 37 -2.00 6.64 5.12
CA ILE A 37 -1.24 7.20 3.98
C ILE A 37 -1.58 8.69 3.81
N ALA A 38 -2.85 9.09 3.99
CA ALA A 38 -3.24 10.49 3.92
C ALA A 38 -2.67 11.32 5.08
N ALA A 39 -2.54 10.72 6.26
CA ALA A 39 -2.10 11.40 7.48
C ALA A 39 -0.57 11.43 7.68
N CYS A 40 0.20 10.53 7.05
CA CYS A 40 1.63 10.39 7.33
C CYS A 40 2.54 11.43 6.66
N GLY A 41 1.98 12.30 5.81
CA GLY A 41 2.73 13.38 5.14
C GLY A 41 3.66 12.93 4.00
N ALA A 42 3.62 11.65 3.61
CA ALA A 42 4.41 11.11 2.50
C ALA A 42 3.49 10.69 1.35
N SER A 43 3.95 10.87 0.12
CA SER A 43 3.26 10.38 -1.08
C SER A 43 3.33 8.84 -1.18
N PRO A 44 2.38 8.21 -1.89
CA PRO A 44 2.45 6.77 -2.19
C PRO A 44 3.77 6.34 -2.82
N SER A 45 4.34 7.16 -3.71
CA SER A 45 5.63 6.89 -4.36
C SER A 45 6.81 6.94 -3.37
N GLU A 46 6.78 7.84 -2.39
CA GLU A 46 7.79 7.90 -1.32
C GLU A 46 7.71 6.67 -0.41
N ILE A 47 6.50 6.24 -0.04
CA ILE A 47 6.29 5.02 0.76
C ILE A 47 6.82 3.79 0.01
N VAL A 48 6.54 3.67 -1.28
CA VAL A 48 7.05 2.58 -2.14
C VAL A 48 8.57 2.60 -2.24
N ARG A 49 9.17 3.79 -2.41
CA ARG A 49 10.62 3.97 -2.43
C ARG A 49 11.25 3.56 -1.09
N MET A 50 10.65 3.96 0.04
CA MET A 50 11.10 3.59 1.39
C MET A 50 10.95 2.09 1.66
N ALA A 51 10.00 1.42 1.00
CA ALA A 51 9.80 -0.03 1.05
C ALA A 51 10.79 -0.81 0.14
N SER A 52 11.71 -0.12 -0.55
CA SER A 52 12.62 -0.69 -1.53
C SER A 52 11.92 -1.45 -2.67
N LEU A 53 10.74 -0.97 -3.07
CA LEU A 53 9.95 -1.54 -4.15
C LEU A 53 10.04 -0.70 -5.44
N PRO A 54 9.78 -1.31 -6.62
CA PRO A 54 9.72 -0.58 -7.89
C PRO A 54 8.78 0.63 -7.82
N GLN A 55 9.26 1.81 -8.24
CA GLN A 55 8.49 3.05 -8.19
C GLN A 55 7.16 2.98 -8.95
N SER A 56 7.06 2.12 -9.97
CA SER A 56 5.82 1.86 -10.71
C SER A 56 4.66 1.45 -9.79
N TYR A 57 4.94 0.85 -8.64
CA TYR A 57 3.93 0.49 -7.66
C TYR A 57 3.35 1.66 -6.87
N GLY A 58 3.96 2.86 -6.93
CA GLY A 58 3.36 4.07 -6.35
C GLY A 58 1.98 4.36 -6.93
N THR A 59 1.82 4.14 -8.24
CA THR A 59 0.53 4.26 -8.93
C THR A 59 -0.49 3.23 -8.42
N GLU A 60 -0.06 2.00 -8.16
CA GLU A 60 -0.95 0.92 -7.70
C GLU A 60 -1.43 1.14 -6.25
N VAL A 61 -0.55 1.66 -5.38
CA VAL A 61 -0.93 2.10 -4.02
C VAL A 61 -1.95 3.24 -4.11
N ASN A 62 -1.71 4.23 -4.98
CA ASN A 62 -2.62 5.38 -5.12
C ASN A 62 -4.01 4.97 -5.65
N LYS A 63 -4.07 4.02 -6.60
CA LYS A 63 -5.34 3.42 -7.06
C LYS A 63 -6.08 2.73 -5.90
N GLY A 64 -5.37 1.94 -5.09
CA GLY A 64 -5.94 1.30 -3.90
C GLY A 64 -6.49 2.32 -2.90
N ARG A 65 -5.72 3.38 -2.61
CA ARG A 65 -6.14 4.49 -1.74
C ARG A 65 -7.40 5.17 -2.25
N ASN A 66 -7.49 5.44 -3.55
CA ASN A 66 -8.69 6.05 -4.14
C ASN A 66 -9.92 5.12 -4.05
N LEU A 67 -9.72 3.81 -4.20
CA LEU A 67 -10.79 2.81 -4.06
C LEU A 67 -11.34 2.72 -2.64
N ALA A 68 -10.56 3.05 -1.62
CA ALA A 68 -10.98 2.97 -0.21
C ALA A 68 -12.27 3.76 0.10
N ARG A 69 -12.59 4.77 -0.69
CA ARG A 69 -13.83 5.56 -0.58
C ARG A 69 -15.09 4.80 -1.02
N PHE A 70 -14.93 3.71 -1.76
CA PHE A 70 -16.01 3.00 -2.44
C PHE A 70 -16.13 1.54 -2.00
N VAL A 71 -15.16 1.01 -1.25
CA VAL A 71 -15.11 -0.42 -0.89
C VAL A 71 -14.80 -0.62 0.58
N THR A 72 -15.22 -1.77 1.11
CA THR A 72 -14.82 -2.25 2.43
C THR A 72 -14.14 -3.61 2.27
N VAL A 73 -13.01 -3.80 2.96
CA VAL A 73 -12.29 -5.08 2.93
C VAL A 73 -13.10 -6.13 3.69
N LYS A 74 -13.48 -7.22 3.00
CA LYS A 74 -14.14 -8.37 3.63
C LYS A 74 -13.10 -9.19 4.40
N ARG A 75 -13.47 -9.69 5.58
CA ARG A 75 -12.69 -10.72 6.29
C ARG A 75 -13.05 -12.08 5.69
N GLY A 76 -12.03 -12.84 5.27
CA GLY A 76 -12.18 -14.24 4.89
C GLY A 76 -12.27 -15.14 6.11
#